data_AF-A0A0Q3F9D9-F1
#
_entry.id   AF-A0A0Q3F9D9-F1
#
_cell.length_a   1.000
_cell.length_b   1.000
_cell.length_c   1.000
_cell.angle_alpha   90.00
_cell.angle_beta   90.00
_cell.angle_gamma   90.00
#
_symmetry.space_group_name_H-M   'P 1'
#
loop_
_entity.id
_entity.type
_entity.pdbx_description
1 polymer ?
#
loop_
_entity_poly.entity_id
_entity_poly.type
_entity_poly.pdbx_seq_one_letter_code
_entity_poly.pdbx_strand_id
1 'polypeptide(L)'
;MVGKRLNVTTDIKEAFRLSLQTMTDWELSRARLSKSYFFFRSYSPSHYRNGTWDTGGSEEEYSWMNAMISSATRGLRTKGRNARFLNITYMTELRRDGHLSRHREPGTPPDAPEDCNHWCLPGVPDAWNQALYVHLLALGYDSRTKTEHR
;
A
#
# COMPACT_ATOMS: atom_id res chain seq x y z
N MET A 1 -3.24 -4.83 18.77
CA MET A 1 -3.46 -4.22 20.11
C MET A 1 -4.42 -3.06 19.95
N VAL A 2 -5.49 -3.02 20.75
CA VAL A 2 -6.36 -1.84 20.89
C VAL A 2 -6.16 -1.33 22.31
N GLY A 3 -5.41 -0.24 22.48
CA GLY A 3 -4.92 0.18 23.80
C GLY A 3 -3.92 -0.83 24.40
N LYS A 4 -4.05 -1.15 25.69
CA LYS A 4 -3.16 -2.06 26.44
C LYS A 4 -3.57 -3.54 26.39
N ARG A 5 -4.58 -3.91 25.59
CA ARG A 5 -5.10 -5.29 25.53
C ARG A 5 -4.96 -5.86 24.13
N LEU A 6 -4.52 -7.11 24.05
CA LEU A 6 -4.57 -7.91 22.83
C LEU A 6 -5.96 -8.51 22.73
N ASN A 7 -6.76 -8.04 21.78
CA ASN A 7 -8.03 -8.66 21.44
C ASN A 7 -7.85 -9.52 20.20
N VAL A 8 -7.87 -10.84 20.36
CA VAL A 8 -7.70 -11.82 19.29
C VAL A 8 -9.01 -12.18 18.58
N THR A 9 -10.16 -11.70 19.07
CA THR A 9 -11.48 -11.98 18.45
C THR A 9 -11.92 -10.92 17.44
N THR A 10 -11.08 -9.90 17.21
CA THR A 10 -11.40 -8.82 16.26
C THR A 10 -11.29 -9.33 14.83
N ASP A 11 -12.37 -9.19 14.06
CA ASP A 11 -12.38 -9.51 12.63
C ASP A 11 -11.34 -8.69 11.85
N ILE A 12 -10.78 -9.26 10.78
CA ILE A 12 -9.71 -8.62 10.00
C ILE A 12 -10.15 -7.30 9.36
N LYS A 13 -11.41 -7.21 8.91
CA LYS A 13 -11.93 -5.97 8.30
C LYS A 13 -12.06 -4.90 9.36
N GLU A 14 -12.52 -5.28 10.55
CA GLU A 14 -12.63 -4.38 11.70
C GLU A 14 -11.25 -3.92 12.18
N ALA A 15 -10.29 -4.82 12.31
CA ALA A 15 -8.92 -4.51 12.71
C ALA A 15 -8.24 -3.57 11.71
N PHE A 16 -8.44 -3.79 10.41
CA PHE A 16 -7.93 -2.94 9.35
C PHE A 16 -8.58 -1.54 9.38
N ARG A 17 -9.90 -1.48 9.56
CA ARG A 17 -10.65 -0.23 9.72
C ARG A 17 -10.15 0.59 10.91
N LEU A 18 -9.96 -0.03 12.07
CA LEU A 18 -9.42 0.61 13.27
C LEU A 18 -8.00 1.12 13.05
N SER A 19 -7.18 0.37 12.32
CA SER A 19 -5.81 0.74 11.99
C SER A 19 -5.77 1.99 11.10
N LEU A 20 -6.59 2.03 10.06
CA LEU A 20 -6.75 3.21 9.20
C LEU A 20 -7.26 4.41 9.99
N GLN A 21 -8.30 4.23 10.81
CA GLN A 21 -8.85 5.32 11.63
C GLN A 21 -7.80 5.92 12.56
N THR A 22 -7.08 5.07 13.29
CA THR A 22 -6.01 5.48 14.20
C THR A 22 -4.96 6.32 13.47
N MET A 23 -4.56 5.90 12.25
CA MET A 23 -3.61 6.64 11.44
C MET A 23 -4.18 7.98 10.95
N THR A 24 -5.42 8.00 10.47
CA THR A 24 -6.06 9.25 10.03
C THR A 24 -6.26 10.25 11.17
N ASP A 25 -6.62 9.78 12.37
CA ASP A 25 -6.78 10.63 13.55
C ASP A 25 -5.43 11.17 14.02
N TRP A 26 -4.38 10.34 13.99
CA TRP A 26 -3.02 10.80 14.26
C TRP A 26 -2.60 11.89 13.28
N GLU A 27 -2.84 11.71 11.97
CA GLU A 27 -2.51 12.72 10.96
C GLU A 27 -3.25 14.04 11.21
N LEU A 28 -4.54 13.97 11.48
CA LEU A 28 -5.38 15.13 11.75
C LEU A 28 -4.98 15.86 13.03
N SER A 29 -4.53 15.15 14.06
CA SER A 29 -4.08 15.74 15.33
C SER A 29 -2.78 16.56 15.22
N ARG A 30 -2.02 16.39 14.13
CA ARG A 30 -0.71 17.04 13.94
C ARG A 30 -0.85 18.29 13.08
N ALA A 31 -0.93 19.46 13.71
CA ALA A 31 -0.95 20.75 13.01
C ALA A 31 0.26 20.96 12.10
N ARG A 32 1.46 20.51 12.51
CA ARG A 32 2.71 20.61 11.75
C ARG A 32 2.71 19.89 10.39
N LEU A 33 1.78 18.97 10.18
CA LEU A 33 1.68 18.18 8.94
C LEU A 33 0.76 18.81 7.90
N SER A 34 0.29 20.05 8.10
CA SER A 34 -0.63 20.72 7.16
C SER A 34 -0.03 20.94 5.76
N LYS A 35 1.30 21.04 5.67
CA LYS A 35 2.05 21.17 4.40
C LYS A 35 2.53 19.82 3.84
N SER A 36 2.35 18.73 4.58
CA SER A 36 2.82 17.40 4.17
C SER A 36 1.83 16.76 3.20
N TYR A 37 2.34 15.96 2.27
CA TYR A 37 1.55 15.13 1.36
C TYR A 37 1.54 13.69 1.87
N PHE A 38 0.36 13.07 1.92
CA PHE A 38 0.16 11.70 2.36
C PHE A 38 -0.28 10.84 1.18
N PHE A 39 0.43 9.74 0.97
CA PHE A 39 0.14 8.80 -0.11
C PHE A 39 -0.26 7.46 0.47
N PHE A 40 -1.44 7.01 0.10
CA PHE A 40 -1.99 5.73 0.52
C PHE A 40 -1.98 4.81 -0.69
N ARG A 41 -1.17 3.75 -0.63
CA ARG A 41 -1.13 2.74 -1.67
C ARG A 41 -2.26 1.74 -1.49
N SER A 42 -2.87 1.34 -2.59
CA SER A 42 -3.79 0.20 -2.62
C SER A 42 -3.06 -1.13 -2.37
N TYR A 43 -3.82 -2.21 -2.30
CA TYR A 43 -3.30 -3.55 -2.09
C TYR A 43 -2.30 -3.97 -3.19
N SER A 44 -1.30 -4.77 -2.80
CA SER A 44 -0.34 -5.41 -3.72
C SER A 44 -0.73 -6.89 -3.82
N PRO A 45 -1.35 -7.32 -4.93
CA PRO A 45 -1.72 -8.71 -5.16
C PRO A 45 -0.59 -9.72 -4.97
N SER A 46 -0.99 -10.90 -4.52
CA SER A 46 -0.16 -12.11 -4.44
C SER A 46 -0.69 -13.16 -5.42
N HIS A 47 0.20 -13.87 -6.11
CA HIS A 47 -0.20 -14.80 -7.19
C HIS A 47 0.29 -16.23 -6.92
N TYR A 48 -0.37 -16.97 -6.04
CA TYR A 48 0.03 -18.36 -5.77
C TYR A 48 -0.40 -19.29 -6.91
N ARG A 49 0.42 -20.32 -7.18
CA ARG A 49 0.01 -21.41 -8.07
C ARG A 49 -1.19 -22.13 -7.44
N ASN A 50 -2.21 -22.41 -8.25
CA ASN A 50 -3.50 -22.96 -7.80
C ASN A 50 -4.40 -22.01 -7.01
N GLY A 51 -4.07 -20.71 -6.87
CA GLY A 51 -4.99 -19.75 -6.27
C GLY A 51 -4.38 -18.63 -5.43
N THR A 52 -5.14 -18.11 -4.48
CA THR A 52 -4.63 -17.35 -3.33
C THR A 52 -4.04 -18.29 -2.29
N TRP A 53 -3.49 -17.74 -1.21
CA TRP A 53 -2.86 -18.51 -0.14
C TRP A 53 -3.80 -19.54 0.52
N ASP A 54 -5.12 -19.45 0.30
CA ASP A 54 -6.09 -20.44 0.78
C ASP A 54 -6.90 -21.17 -0.30
N THR A 55 -7.23 -20.63 -1.49
CA THR A 55 -8.10 -21.39 -2.43
C THR A 55 -8.18 -21.05 -3.93
N GLY A 56 -7.79 -19.88 -4.44
CA GLY A 56 -8.10 -19.66 -5.88
C GLY A 56 -7.84 -18.29 -6.50
N GLY A 57 -7.68 -17.25 -5.69
CA GLY A 57 -7.40 -15.91 -6.17
C GLY A 57 -8.56 -15.32 -6.94
N SER A 58 -9.62 -14.96 -6.20
CA SER A 58 -10.66 -14.11 -6.76
C SER A 58 -10.32 -12.63 -6.52
N GLU A 59 -10.66 -11.81 -7.51
CA GLU A 59 -10.57 -10.34 -7.51
C GLU A 59 -11.32 -9.68 -6.33
N GLU A 60 -12.17 -10.45 -5.64
CA GLU A 60 -13.04 -10.04 -4.54
C GLU A 60 -12.28 -9.86 -3.20
N GLU A 61 -11.17 -10.57 -3.00
CA GLU A 61 -10.46 -10.68 -1.71
C GLU A 61 -9.93 -9.31 -1.21
N TYR A 62 -9.55 -8.42 -2.14
CA TYR A 62 -8.89 -7.14 -1.83
C TYR A 62 -9.73 -5.89 -2.15
N SER A 63 -10.93 -6.09 -2.71
CA SER A 63 -11.84 -4.99 -3.07
C SER A 63 -12.23 -4.15 -1.85
N TRP A 64 -12.57 -4.81 -0.74
CA TRP A 64 -12.95 -4.13 0.50
C TRP A 64 -11.77 -3.35 1.12
N MET A 65 -10.54 -3.86 1.04
CA MET A 65 -9.34 -3.16 1.54
C MET A 65 -9.13 -1.87 0.75
N ASN A 66 -9.16 -1.97 -0.58
CA ASN A 66 -8.97 -0.80 -1.46
C ASN A 66 -10.08 0.24 -1.26
N ALA A 67 -11.33 -0.20 -1.07
CA ALA A 67 -12.44 0.68 -0.74
C ALA A 67 -12.23 1.40 0.61
N MET A 68 -11.77 0.69 1.64
CA MET A 68 -11.47 1.30 2.95
C MET A 68 -10.31 2.29 2.88
N ILE A 69 -9.22 1.97 2.18
CA ILE A 69 -8.07 2.87 1.99
C ILE A 69 -8.50 4.12 1.21
N SER A 70 -9.26 3.95 0.13
CA SER A 70 -9.79 5.06 -0.68
C SER A 70 -10.73 5.96 0.15
N SER A 71 -11.60 5.36 0.96
CA SER A 71 -12.49 6.08 1.87
C SER A 71 -11.71 6.87 2.93
N ALA A 72 -10.72 6.26 3.59
CA ALA A 72 -9.85 6.92 4.55
C ALA A 72 -9.09 8.11 3.93
N THR A 73 -8.52 7.90 2.74
CA THR A 73 -7.84 8.95 1.97
C THR A 73 -8.79 10.11 1.66
N ARG A 74 -10.02 9.80 1.21
CA ARG A 74 -11.03 10.81 0.93
C ARG A 74 -11.43 11.59 2.18
N GLY A 75 -11.59 10.90 3.32
CA GLY A 75 -11.91 11.53 4.61
C GLY A 75 -10.82 12.48 5.10
N LEU A 76 -9.55 12.18 4.86
CA LEU A 76 -8.45 13.11 5.13
C LEU A 76 -8.53 14.36 4.24
N ARG A 77 -8.82 14.18 2.94
CA ARG A 77 -8.97 15.28 1.99
C ARG A 77 -10.13 16.21 2.36
N THR A 78 -11.28 15.67 2.75
CA THR A 78 -12.44 16.51 3.15
C THR A 78 -12.16 17.30 4.42
N LYS A 79 -11.22 16.84 5.26
CA LYS A 79 -10.74 17.54 6.45
C LYS A 79 -9.52 18.42 6.20
N GLY A 80 -9.23 18.75 4.93
CA GLY A 80 -8.19 19.71 4.54
C GLY A 80 -6.76 19.16 4.51
N ARG A 81 -6.56 17.85 4.53
CA ARG A 81 -5.23 17.24 4.40
C ARG A 81 -4.91 16.92 2.94
N ASN A 82 -3.62 17.04 2.59
CA ASN A 82 -3.13 16.72 1.25
C ASN A 82 -2.90 15.20 1.10
N ALA A 83 -3.97 14.42 1.07
CA ALA A 83 -3.90 12.97 0.90
C ALA A 83 -4.20 12.54 -0.55
N ARG A 84 -3.52 11.49 -1.05
CA ARG A 84 -3.69 10.91 -2.39
C ARG A 84 -3.74 9.38 -2.30
N PHE A 85 -4.62 8.78 -3.10
CA PHE A 85 -4.75 7.33 -3.20
C PHE A 85 -4.01 6.86 -4.45
N LEU A 86 -2.99 6.03 -4.26
CA LEU A 86 -2.22 5.39 -5.31
C LEU A 86 -2.84 4.03 -5.61
N ASN A 87 -3.73 3.98 -6.61
CA ASN A 87 -4.38 2.75 -7.02
C ASN A 87 -3.48 1.92 -7.94
N ILE A 88 -2.67 1.05 -7.34
CA ILE A 88 -1.74 0.16 -8.03
C ILE A 88 -2.33 -1.23 -8.30
N THR A 89 -3.45 -1.59 -7.68
CA THR A 89 -3.88 -3.00 -7.54
C THR A 89 -4.06 -3.65 -8.90
N TYR A 90 -4.84 -3.01 -9.78
CA TYR A 90 -5.17 -3.58 -11.10
C TYR A 90 -3.93 -3.75 -11.98
N MET A 91 -3.08 -2.72 -12.08
CA MET A 91 -1.84 -2.83 -12.87
C MET A 91 -0.85 -3.86 -12.30
N THR A 92 -0.93 -4.14 -11.00
CA THR A 92 -0.07 -5.11 -10.31
C THR A 92 -0.58 -6.54 -10.50
N GLU A 93 -1.90 -6.75 -10.50
CA GLU A 93 -2.53 -8.05 -10.76
C GLU A 93 -2.14 -8.63 -12.13
N LEU A 94 -1.93 -7.75 -13.12
CA LEU A 94 -1.51 -8.17 -14.47
C LEU A 94 -0.09 -8.72 -14.53
N ARG A 95 0.69 -8.62 -13.44
CA ARG A 95 2.13 -8.87 -13.43
C ARG A 95 2.55 -10.10 -12.62
N ARG A 96 1.85 -11.22 -12.82
CA ARG A 96 2.19 -12.51 -12.18
C ARG A 96 3.65 -12.95 -12.39
N ASP A 97 4.22 -12.53 -13.52
CA ASP A 97 5.62 -12.75 -13.91
C ASP A 97 6.64 -11.96 -13.08
N GLY A 98 6.21 -10.95 -12.33
CA GLY A 98 7.08 -10.05 -11.58
C GLY A 98 7.55 -10.55 -10.21
N HIS A 99 7.09 -11.72 -9.77
CA HIS A 99 7.44 -12.28 -8.46
C HIS A 99 8.80 -12.98 -8.43
N LEU A 100 9.38 -13.10 -7.23
CA LEU A 100 10.62 -13.86 -6.99
C LEU A 100 10.46 -15.34 -7.37
N SER A 101 9.28 -15.92 -7.12
CA SER A 101 9.01 -17.35 -7.28
C SER A 101 10.07 -18.16 -6.52
N ARG A 102 10.80 -19.05 -7.20
CA ARG A 102 11.89 -19.87 -6.64
C ARG A 102 13.21 -19.12 -6.43
N HIS A 103 13.35 -17.90 -6.95
CA HIS A 103 14.61 -17.14 -6.92
C HIS A 103 14.69 -16.34 -5.62
N ARG A 104 14.92 -17.06 -4.53
CA ARG A 104 14.89 -16.54 -3.17
C ARG A 104 16.29 -16.28 -2.63
N GLU A 105 16.35 -15.74 -1.43
CA GLU A 105 17.57 -15.44 -0.69
C GLU A 105 18.52 -16.65 -0.60
N PRO A 106 19.86 -16.44 -0.58
CA PRO A 106 20.81 -17.52 -0.39
C PRO A 106 20.51 -18.31 0.90
N GLY A 107 20.45 -19.64 0.80
CA GLY A 107 20.12 -20.53 1.91
C GLY A 107 18.66 -20.97 1.96
N THR A 108 17.81 -20.50 1.05
CA THR A 108 16.45 -21.05 0.91
C THR A 108 16.51 -22.52 0.46
N PRO A 109 15.83 -23.45 1.17
CA PRO A 109 15.77 -24.86 0.78
C PRO A 109 15.15 -25.07 -0.62
N PRO A 110 15.60 -26.07 -1.40
CA PRO A 110 15.05 -26.35 -2.73
C PRO A 110 13.55 -26.70 -2.75
N ASP A 111 13.00 -27.17 -1.62
CA ASP A 111 11.60 -27.54 -1.40
C ASP A 111 10.77 -26.41 -0.78
N ALA A 112 11.37 -25.24 -0.52
CA ALA A 112 10.64 -24.10 0.00
C ALA A 112 9.54 -23.64 -0.97
N PRO A 113 8.37 -23.19 -0.46
CA PRO A 113 7.33 -22.62 -1.29
C PRO A 113 7.84 -21.43 -2.11
N GLU A 114 7.32 -21.32 -3.34
CA GLU A 114 7.57 -20.16 -4.21
C GLU A 114 7.12 -18.87 -3.50
N ASP A 115 7.92 -17.81 -3.60
CA ASP A 115 7.53 -16.49 -3.10
C ASP A 115 6.69 -15.77 -4.15
N CYS A 116 5.38 -15.77 -3.89
CA CYS A 116 4.35 -15.14 -4.71
C CYS A 116 3.84 -13.80 -4.12
N ASN A 117 4.55 -13.24 -3.13
CA ASN A 117 4.15 -12.02 -2.44
C ASN A 117 5.09 -10.86 -2.75
N HIS A 118 6.40 -11.16 -2.82
CA HIS A 118 7.42 -10.17 -3.08
C HIS A 118 7.74 -10.08 -4.57
N TRP A 119 8.34 -8.96 -4.94
CA TRP A 119 8.57 -8.57 -6.33
C TRP A 119 10.07 -8.54 -6.62
N CYS A 120 10.45 -9.03 -7.80
CA CYS A 120 11.78 -8.83 -8.34
C CYS A 120 12.10 -7.34 -8.54
N LEU A 121 13.37 -6.99 -8.43
CA LEU A 121 13.91 -5.68 -8.82
C LEU A 121 15.01 -5.86 -9.87
N PRO A 122 15.02 -5.06 -10.96
CA PRO A 122 13.98 -4.10 -11.34
C PRO A 122 12.65 -4.79 -11.69
N GLY A 123 11.52 -4.12 -11.47
CA GLY A 123 10.21 -4.74 -11.64
C GLY A 123 9.00 -3.89 -11.24
N VAL A 124 7.95 -4.56 -10.79
CA VAL A 124 6.64 -3.95 -10.49
C VAL A 124 6.71 -2.77 -9.49
N PRO A 125 7.53 -2.81 -8.42
CA PRO A 125 7.69 -1.66 -7.53
C PRO A 125 8.23 -0.40 -8.23
N ASP A 126 8.98 -0.54 -9.33
CA ASP A 126 9.45 0.62 -10.10
C ASP A 126 8.29 1.36 -10.75
N ALA A 127 7.28 0.62 -11.24
CA ALA A 127 6.05 1.22 -11.79
C ALA A 127 5.22 1.91 -10.70
N TRP A 128 5.18 1.38 -9.47
CA TRP A 128 4.54 2.07 -8.34
C TRP A 128 5.25 3.39 -8.00
N ASN A 129 6.59 3.38 -8.04
CA ASN A 129 7.39 4.58 -7.82
C ASN A 129 7.19 5.61 -8.94
N GLN A 130 7.03 5.17 -10.19
CA GLN A 130 6.66 6.07 -11.30
C GLN A 130 5.28 6.69 -11.09
N ALA A 131 4.28 5.92 -10.63
CA ALA A 131 2.97 6.45 -10.30
C ALA A 131 3.05 7.52 -9.19
N LEU A 132 3.79 7.22 -8.10
CA LEU A 132 4.05 8.20 -7.03
C LEU A 132 4.74 9.47 -7.58
N TYR A 133 5.75 9.29 -8.43
CA TYR A 133 6.50 10.40 -9.03
C TYR A 133 5.59 11.30 -9.88
N VAL A 134 4.71 10.73 -10.70
CA VAL A 134 3.71 11.49 -11.47
C VAL A 134 2.79 12.30 -10.55
N HIS A 135 2.35 11.71 -9.43
CA HIS A 135 1.55 12.47 -8.46
C HIS A 135 2.33 13.62 -7.83
N LEU A 136 3.61 13.44 -7.50
CA LEU A 136 4.46 14.51 -6.96
C LEU A 136 4.60 15.65 -7.98
N LEU A 137 4.87 15.32 -9.25
CA LEU A 137 4.94 16.32 -10.32
C LEU A 137 3.62 17.07 -10.50
N ALA A 138 2.49 16.36 -10.48
CA ALA A 138 1.16 16.98 -10.57
C ALA A 138 0.83 17.91 -9.39
N LEU A 139 1.50 17.74 -8.25
CA LEU A 139 1.43 18.62 -7.09
C LEU A 139 2.40 19.80 -7.16
N GLY A 140 3.14 19.96 -8.27
CA GLY A 140 4.16 20.99 -8.44
C GLY A 140 5.41 20.73 -7.61
N TYR A 141 5.67 19.48 -7.22
CA TYR A 141 6.92 19.13 -6.56
C TYR A 141 8.08 19.26 -7.55
N ASP A 142 8.83 20.36 -7.45
CA ASP A 142 10.04 20.59 -8.23
C ASP A 142 11.27 20.32 -7.35
N SER A 143 12.14 19.43 -7.81
CA SER A 143 13.44 19.19 -7.16
C SER A 143 14.43 20.33 -7.40
N ARG A 144 14.15 21.24 -8.35
CA ARG A 144 15.05 22.32 -8.78
C ARG A 144 14.90 23.63 -7.98
N THR A 145 13.83 23.81 -7.21
CA THR A 145 13.60 25.02 -6.39
C THR A 145 14.31 25.00 -5.03
N LYS A 146 15.27 24.09 -4.81
CA LYS A 146 16.15 24.09 -3.62
C LYS A 146 17.32 25.07 -3.69
N THR A 147 17.30 26.04 -4.60
CA THR A 147 18.26 27.14 -4.63
C THR A 147 17.52 28.44 -4.34
N GLU A 148 18.11 29.28 -3.50
CA GLU A 148 17.60 30.60 -3.04
C GLU A 148 16.73 30.58 -1.79
N HIS A 149 17.30 30.18 -0.65
CA HIS A 149 17.21 30.96 0.59
C HIS A 149 18.41 30.59 1.47
N ARG A 150 19.52 31.31 1.27
CA ARG A 150 20.60 31.45 2.23
C ARG A 150 20.68 32.92 2.63
#